data_AF-A0A087DF22-F1
#
_entry.id   AF-A0A087DF22-F1
#
_cell.length_a   1.000
_cell.length_b   1.000
_cell.length_c   1.000
_cell.angle_alpha   90.00
_cell.angle_beta   90.00
_cell.angle_gamma   90.00
#
_symmetry.space_group_name_H-M   'P 1'
#
loop_
_entity.id
_entity.type
_entity.pdbx_description
1 polymer ?
#
loop_
_entity_poly.entity_id
_entity_poly.type
_entity_poly.pdbx_seq_one_letter_code
_entity_poly.pdbx_strand_id
1 'polypeptide(L)'
;MPAESISPSSPHVAPPAARRTADALNRAVPVNDDYSEDIHYDDPSTPIHFCMDYFDTLIGHEINIHWHTDFEFAFMLRGACDYHLHGTSNTIRLQQGDGVFVNSKMLHSADHPTPGAVMSCLTVSPLFFSGQPVGTIYLDHVLPVASKPFAGLKLTAERDAAILREIRALTAVGRHDPTRALDYMAHMAALWKELLRTLSARDIPEAPSVEQRREQRMRVMLVFIQQHYGEPIDLNDIAASASVSRTECYRLFKTHTGSSPVDYLLSYRLRQAAAKLASDDDNITRVARICGFANASYFGKRFREHFMLSPGAYRQQYDGRDPSASSAVRGI
;
A
#
# COMPACT_ATOMS: atom_id res chain seq x y z
N MET A 1 -40.48 -43.20 18.97
CA MET A 1 -39.83 -42.79 17.71
C MET A 1 -39.05 -41.50 17.99
N PRO A 2 -37.84 -41.36 17.45
CA PRO A 2 -36.71 -40.78 18.16
C PRO A 2 -36.48 -39.29 17.88
N ALA A 3 -35.67 -38.70 18.76
CA ALA A 3 -35.13 -37.35 18.69
C ALA A 3 -34.20 -37.17 17.49
N GLU A 4 -34.37 -36.08 16.74
CA GLU A 4 -33.40 -35.65 15.73
C GLU A 4 -32.51 -34.53 16.29
N SER A 5 -31.24 -34.88 16.43
CA SER A 5 -30.10 -34.00 16.69
C SER A 5 -29.81 -33.15 15.46
N ILE A 6 -29.74 -31.82 15.61
CA ILE A 6 -29.20 -30.93 14.58
C ILE A 6 -28.03 -30.15 15.15
N SER A 7 -26.83 -30.45 14.64
CA SER A 7 -25.66 -29.58 14.53
C SER A 7 -24.66 -30.26 13.60
N PRO A 8 -23.74 -29.55 12.92
CA PRO A 8 -23.78 -28.17 12.42
C PRO A 8 -23.39 -28.12 10.92
N SER A 9 -23.80 -27.08 10.18
CA SER A 9 -23.23 -26.80 8.86
C SER A 9 -22.88 -25.33 8.73
N SER A 10 -21.66 -24.99 9.15
CA SER A 10 -20.98 -23.75 8.76
C SER A 10 -20.74 -23.77 7.24
N PRO A 11 -20.99 -22.68 6.50
CA PRO A 11 -20.52 -22.59 5.13
C PRO A 11 -19.01 -22.33 5.19
N HIS A 12 -18.21 -23.39 5.05
CA HIS A 12 -16.84 -23.29 4.61
C HIS A 12 -16.84 -22.60 3.24
N VAL A 13 -16.56 -21.30 3.22
CA VAL A 13 -16.18 -20.60 1.99
C VAL A 13 -14.79 -21.13 1.62
N ALA A 14 -14.76 -22.12 0.74
CA ALA A 14 -13.53 -22.54 0.09
C ALA A 14 -12.94 -21.33 -0.66
N PRO A 15 -11.62 -21.08 -0.57
CA PRO A 15 -11.00 -20.05 -1.38
C PRO A 15 -11.18 -20.43 -2.86
N PRO A 16 -11.69 -19.54 -3.72
CA PRO A 16 -11.92 -19.87 -5.12
C PRO A 16 -10.58 -20.21 -5.77
N ALA A 17 -10.48 -21.43 -6.29
CA ALA A 17 -9.37 -21.87 -7.09
C ALA A 17 -9.20 -20.94 -8.31
N ALA A 18 -7.98 -20.44 -8.47
CA ALA A 18 -7.39 -19.96 -9.71
C ALA A 18 -8.28 -19.08 -10.61
N ARG A 19 -8.48 -17.81 -10.23
CA ARG A 19 -8.65 -16.74 -11.22
C ARG A 19 -7.27 -16.27 -11.70
N ARG A 20 -6.67 -17.04 -12.62
CA ARG A 20 -5.48 -16.62 -13.39
C ARG A 20 -5.94 -16.15 -14.78
N THR A 21 -6.69 -15.06 -14.85
CA THR A 21 -6.92 -14.34 -16.12
C THR A 21 -7.31 -12.89 -15.82
N ALA A 22 -6.46 -11.96 -16.27
CA ALA A 22 -6.70 -10.53 -16.50
C ALA A 22 -6.58 -9.51 -15.34
N ASP A 23 -6.38 -9.91 -14.08
CA ASP A 23 -5.70 -9.04 -13.11
C ASP A 23 -4.21 -9.37 -13.21
N ALA A 24 -3.40 -8.45 -13.74
CA ALA A 24 -1.98 -8.50 -13.45
C ALA A 24 -1.88 -8.56 -11.92
N LEU A 25 -1.28 -9.62 -11.36
CA LEU A 25 -0.97 -9.65 -9.93
C LEU A 25 -0.32 -8.30 -9.62
N ASN A 26 -1.01 -7.43 -8.88
CA ASN A 26 -0.48 -6.11 -8.55
C ASN A 26 0.73 -6.38 -7.68
N ARG A 27 1.91 -6.32 -8.27
CA ARG A 27 3.19 -6.73 -7.66
C ARG A 27 3.78 -5.60 -6.81
N ALA A 28 3.29 -4.39 -7.01
CA ALA A 28 3.56 -3.17 -6.28
C ALA A 28 2.45 -2.17 -6.64
N VAL A 29 2.26 -1.15 -5.81
CA VAL A 29 1.43 0.01 -6.16
C VAL A 29 2.14 0.81 -7.25
N PRO A 30 1.54 0.99 -8.45
CA PRO A 30 2.10 1.83 -9.49
C PRO A 30 2.18 3.28 -9.02
N VAL A 31 3.36 3.90 -9.14
CA VAL A 31 3.57 5.29 -8.73
C VAL A 31 4.19 6.12 -9.85
N ASN A 32 3.76 7.37 -9.94
CA ASN A 32 4.34 8.42 -10.75
C ASN A 32 5.72 8.85 -10.22
N ASP A 33 6.39 9.74 -10.95
CA ASP A 33 7.72 10.26 -10.60
C ASP A 33 7.76 10.99 -9.25
N ASP A 34 6.61 11.43 -8.74
CA ASP A 34 6.46 12.11 -7.47
C ASP A 34 5.97 11.21 -6.32
N TYR A 35 5.98 9.87 -6.52
CA TYR A 35 5.39 8.86 -5.66
C TYR A 35 3.86 8.91 -5.53
N SER A 36 3.16 9.71 -6.35
CA SER A 36 1.71 9.66 -6.39
C SER A 36 1.22 8.38 -7.05
N GLU A 37 0.22 7.74 -6.46
CA GLU A 37 -0.56 6.67 -7.11
C GLU A 37 -1.70 7.29 -7.92
N ASP A 38 -1.85 6.85 -9.16
CA ASP A 38 -3.02 7.16 -9.98
C ASP A 38 -4.16 6.20 -9.64
N ILE A 39 -5.14 6.70 -8.87
CA ILE A 39 -6.31 5.91 -8.49
C ILE A 39 -7.23 5.73 -9.70
N HIS A 40 -7.41 4.48 -10.11
CA HIS A 40 -8.35 4.10 -11.16
C HIS A 40 -9.69 3.68 -10.55
N TYR A 41 -10.67 4.57 -10.58
CA TYR A 41 -12.02 4.28 -10.07
C TYR A 41 -12.70 3.18 -10.88
N ASP A 42 -13.37 2.27 -10.16
CA ASP A 42 -14.10 1.15 -10.76
C ASP A 42 -15.29 1.62 -11.61
N ASP A 43 -15.85 2.78 -11.26
CA ASP A 43 -16.96 3.43 -11.95
C ASP A 43 -16.72 4.96 -11.94
N PRO A 44 -16.60 5.63 -13.10
CA PRO A 44 -16.40 7.08 -13.15
C PRO A 44 -17.52 7.91 -12.48
N SER A 45 -18.72 7.35 -12.34
CA SER A 45 -19.85 8.00 -11.66
C SER A 45 -19.79 7.89 -10.13
N THR A 46 -18.97 6.99 -9.62
CA THR A 46 -18.79 6.72 -8.19
C THR A 46 -17.28 6.67 -7.90
N PRO A 47 -16.63 7.79 -7.52
CA PRO A 47 -15.18 7.90 -7.43
C PRO A 47 -14.64 7.18 -6.17
N ILE A 48 -14.76 5.86 -6.22
CA ILE A 48 -14.36 4.89 -5.21
C ILE A 48 -13.55 3.80 -5.94
N HIS A 49 -12.46 3.36 -5.32
CA HIS A 49 -11.68 2.23 -5.77
C HIS A 49 -11.50 1.21 -4.64
N PHE A 50 -11.56 -0.06 -4.97
CA PHE A 50 -11.35 -1.17 -4.05
C PHE A 50 -10.19 -2.05 -4.51
N CYS A 51 -9.22 -2.28 -3.64
CA CYS A 51 -8.10 -3.19 -3.90
C CYS A 51 -7.89 -4.18 -2.75
N MET A 52 -7.51 -5.42 -3.11
CA MET A 52 -7.08 -6.44 -2.14
C MET A 52 -5.57 -6.62 -2.24
N ASP A 53 -4.88 -6.38 -1.13
CA ASP A 53 -3.44 -6.55 -1.03
C ASP A 53 -3.13 -7.92 -0.43
N TYR A 54 -2.76 -8.85 -1.30
CA TYR A 54 -2.20 -10.14 -0.92
C TYR A 54 -0.69 -9.99 -0.76
N PHE A 55 -0.21 -9.79 0.47
CA PHE A 55 1.20 -9.50 0.75
C PHE A 55 2.17 -10.56 0.21
N ASP A 56 1.76 -11.84 0.15
CA ASP A 56 2.57 -12.92 -0.42
C ASP A 56 2.86 -12.72 -1.93
N THR A 57 2.06 -11.91 -2.61
CA THR A 57 2.18 -11.63 -4.05
C THR A 57 2.90 -10.31 -4.37
N LEU A 58 3.05 -9.44 -3.36
CA LEU A 58 3.75 -8.17 -3.47
C LEU A 58 5.27 -8.38 -3.48
N ILE A 59 5.99 -7.61 -4.30
CA ILE A 59 7.44 -7.60 -4.35
C ILE A 59 7.96 -7.18 -2.97
N GLY A 60 8.76 -8.05 -2.35
CA GLY A 60 9.31 -7.80 -1.02
C GLY A 60 8.31 -8.01 0.12
N HIS A 61 7.11 -8.50 -0.17
CA HIS A 61 6.03 -8.64 0.81
C HIS A 61 5.68 -7.31 1.49
N GLU A 62 5.66 -6.22 0.72
CA GLU A 62 5.37 -4.88 1.20
C GLU A 62 4.47 -4.12 0.22
N ILE A 63 3.69 -3.19 0.77
CA ILE A 63 3.10 -2.10 0.00
C ILE A 63 4.15 -1.00 -0.03
N ASN A 64 4.69 -0.71 -1.22
CA ASN A 64 5.71 0.32 -1.38
C ASN A 64 5.20 1.68 -0.93
N ILE A 65 6.13 2.57 -0.53
CA ILE A 65 5.78 3.94 -0.20
C ILE A 65 5.13 4.67 -1.38
N HIS A 66 4.03 5.35 -1.12
CA HIS A 66 3.26 6.14 -2.09
C HIS A 66 2.35 7.14 -1.36
N TRP A 67 1.70 8.02 -2.12
CA TRP A 67 0.63 8.89 -1.64
C TRP A 67 -0.42 9.08 -2.73
N HIS A 68 -1.64 9.48 -2.37
CA HIS A 68 -2.68 9.80 -3.34
C HIS A 68 -3.59 10.91 -2.79
N THR A 69 -4.40 11.53 -3.65
CA THR A 69 -5.33 12.59 -3.24
C THR A 69 -6.53 12.07 -2.47
N ASP A 70 -6.73 10.77 -2.47
CA ASP A 70 -7.93 10.14 -1.99
C ASP A 70 -7.81 9.89 -0.49
N PHE A 71 -8.95 9.75 0.16
CA PHE A 71 -8.96 9.18 1.51
C PHE A 71 -8.85 7.67 1.38
N GLU A 72 -8.08 7.03 2.24
CA GLU A 72 -7.99 5.57 2.27
C GLU A 72 -8.49 4.99 3.58
N PHE A 73 -9.21 3.89 3.46
CA PHE A 73 -9.61 3.02 4.54
C PHE A 73 -9.10 1.62 4.26
N ALA A 74 -8.12 1.18 5.06
CA ALA A 74 -7.57 -0.15 5.00
C ALA A 74 -8.11 -1.00 6.17
N PHE A 75 -8.33 -2.28 5.93
CA PHE A 75 -8.84 -3.24 6.90
C PHE A 75 -8.08 -4.56 6.81
N MET A 76 -7.54 -5.05 7.92
CA MET A 76 -6.79 -6.29 7.94
C MET A 76 -7.73 -7.50 8.00
N LEU A 77 -7.93 -8.14 6.84
CA LEU A 77 -8.79 -9.32 6.71
C LEU A 77 -8.17 -10.57 7.35
N ARG A 78 -6.86 -10.76 7.18
CA ARG A 78 -6.11 -11.89 7.71
C ARG A 78 -4.68 -11.51 8.02
N GLY A 79 -4.14 -12.04 9.10
CA GLY A 79 -2.74 -11.84 9.49
C GLY A 79 -2.51 -10.50 10.20
N ALA A 80 -1.30 -9.97 10.08
CA ALA A 80 -0.89 -8.70 10.65
C ALA A 80 0.24 -8.09 9.83
N CYS A 81 0.38 -6.76 9.84
CA CYS A 81 1.48 -6.03 9.21
C CYS A 81 1.85 -4.78 10.03
N ASP A 82 3.01 -4.22 9.76
CA ASP A 82 3.39 -2.89 10.22
C ASP A 82 2.95 -1.89 9.15
N TYR A 83 2.14 -0.91 9.55
CA TYR A 83 1.63 0.14 8.67
C TYR A 83 2.27 1.47 9.04
N HIS A 84 2.75 2.21 8.05
CA HIS A 84 3.51 3.44 8.25
C HIS A 84 2.72 4.62 7.71
N LEU A 85 2.38 5.54 8.62
CA LEU A 85 1.86 6.86 8.27
C LEU A 85 3.01 7.86 8.33
N HIS A 86 3.70 8.04 7.20
CA HIS A 86 4.91 8.86 7.11
C HIS A 86 4.56 10.32 7.44
N GLY A 87 5.39 10.98 8.24
CA GLY A 87 5.08 12.31 8.81
C GLY A 87 4.54 12.25 10.24
N THR A 88 4.31 11.05 10.77
CA THR A 88 4.14 10.81 12.21
C THR A 88 5.26 9.89 12.71
N SER A 89 5.60 10.00 13.99
CA SER A 89 6.65 9.17 14.61
C SER A 89 6.26 7.69 14.78
N ASN A 90 5.07 7.27 14.33
CA ASN A 90 4.43 6.05 14.80
C ASN A 90 4.22 5.05 13.65
N THR A 91 4.94 3.94 13.72
CA THR A 91 4.53 2.69 13.06
C THR A 91 3.32 2.13 13.79
N ILE A 92 2.30 1.72 13.03
CA ILE A 92 1.06 1.14 13.53
C ILE A 92 1.07 -0.35 13.23
N ARG A 93 1.12 -1.20 14.26
CA ARG A 93 0.87 -2.63 14.08
C ARG A 93 -0.62 -2.85 13.85
N LEU A 94 -0.99 -3.32 12.66
CA LEU A 94 -2.35 -3.78 12.34
C LEU A 94 -2.43 -5.29 12.54
N GLN A 95 -3.42 -5.73 13.30
CA GLN A 95 -3.77 -7.15 13.45
C GLN A 95 -5.09 -7.43 12.75
N GLN A 96 -5.40 -8.71 12.52
CA GLN A 96 -6.67 -9.10 11.93
C GLN A 96 -7.85 -8.44 12.65
N GLY A 97 -8.71 -7.76 11.89
CA GLY A 97 -9.84 -7.00 12.41
C GLY A 97 -9.56 -5.53 12.72
N ASP A 98 -8.29 -5.10 12.78
CA ASP A 98 -7.92 -3.69 12.82
C ASP A 98 -8.11 -3.04 11.45
N GLY A 99 -8.30 -1.73 11.45
CA GLY A 99 -8.23 -0.91 10.26
C GLY A 99 -7.34 0.31 10.44
N VAL A 100 -7.18 1.07 9.37
CA VAL A 100 -6.52 2.37 9.37
C VAL A 100 -7.27 3.31 8.44
N PHE A 101 -7.44 4.55 8.86
CA PHE A 101 -7.83 5.65 7.99
C PHE A 101 -6.58 6.43 7.64
N VAL A 102 -6.34 6.70 6.36
CA VAL A 102 -5.27 7.56 5.86
C VAL A 102 -5.90 8.81 5.27
N ASN A 103 -5.39 9.96 5.66
CA ASN A 103 -5.87 11.24 5.17
C ASN A 103 -5.35 11.53 3.75
N SER A 104 -6.00 12.47 3.07
CA SER A 104 -5.65 12.90 1.72
C SER A 104 -4.20 13.40 1.65
N LYS A 105 -3.49 12.99 0.59
CA LYS A 105 -2.12 13.38 0.25
C LYS A 105 -1.08 12.96 1.28
N MET A 106 -1.34 11.95 2.11
CA MET A 106 -0.37 11.50 3.11
C MET A 106 0.48 10.36 2.55
N LEU A 107 1.80 10.43 2.75
CA LEU A 107 2.69 9.32 2.41
C LEU A 107 2.42 8.14 3.35
N HIS A 108 2.25 6.95 2.80
CA HIS A 108 2.05 5.73 3.58
C HIS A 108 2.68 4.50 2.91
N SER A 109 2.89 3.44 3.70
CA SER A 109 3.38 2.13 3.24
C SER A 109 3.03 1.05 4.25
N ALA A 110 3.23 -0.22 3.91
CA ALA A 110 3.06 -1.33 4.85
C ALA A 110 4.09 -2.42 4.59
N ASP A 111 4.67 -2.99 5.65
CA ASP A 111 5.67 -4.05 5.58
C ASP A 111 5.54 -5.04 6.76
N HIS A 112 6.55 -5.91 6.91
CA HIS A 112 6.60 -6.98 7.93
C HIS A 112 5.26 -7.75 8.11
N PRO A 113 4.63 -8.22 7.02
CA PRO A 113 3.42 -9.00 7.11
C PRO A 113 3.71 -10.38 7.73
N THR A 114 2.74 -10.93 8.44
CA THR A 114 2.72 -12.36 8.72
C THR A 114 2.47 -13.15 7.42
N PRO A 115 2.98 -14.38 7.26
CA PRO A 115 2.71 -15.20 6.08
C PRO A 115 1.21 -15.32 5.79
N GLY A 116 0.81 -15.10 4.53
CA GLY A 116 -0.59 -15.13 4.13
C GLY A 116 -1.40 -13.90 4.56
N ALA A 117 -0.78 -12.79 4.98
CA ALA A 117 -1.53 -11.58 5.31
C ALA A 117 -2.32 -11.05 4.10
N VAL A 118 -3.54 -10.55 4.35
CA VAL A 118 -4.42 -9.98 3.34
C VAL A 118 -5.06 -8.72 3.89
N MET A 119 -4.87 -7.59 3.20
CA MET A 119 -5.54 -6.32 3.48
C MET A 119 -6.61 -6.02 2.45
N SER A 120 -7.69 -5.41 2.91
CA SER A 120 -8.69 -4.79 2.05
C SER A 120 -8.55 -3.29 2.12
N CYS A 121 -8.43 -2.64 0.97
CA CYS A 121 -8.25 -1.20 0.86
C CYS A 121 -9.40 -0.59 0.04
N LEU A 122 -9.89 0.53 0.55
CA LEU A 122 -10.95 1.35 -0.04
C LEU A 122 -10.38 2.77 -0.15
N THR A 123 -10.24 3.28 -1.37
CA THR A 123 -9.92 4.69 -1.60
C THR A 123 -11.14 5.43 -2.14
N VAL A 124 -11.35 6.66 -1.67
CA VAL A 124 -12.48 7.50 -2.07
C VAL A 124 -12.03 8.93 -2.31
N SER A 125 -12.43 9.48 -3.45
CA SER A 125 -12.16 10.87 -3.76
C SER A 125 -12.86 11.79 -2.76
N PRO A 126 -12.20 12.86 -2.27
CA PRO A 126 -12.87 13.89 -1.50
C PRO A 126 -14.07 14.51 -2.26
N LEU A 127 -14.04 14.47 -3.60
CA LEU A 127 -15.11 14.97 -4.46
C LEU A 127 -16.36 14.09 -4.46
N PHE A 128 -16.33 12.88 -3.87
CA PHE A 128 -17.52 12.05 -3.69
C PHE A 128 -18.68 12.82 -3.03
N PHE A 129 -18.36 13.73 -2.11
CA PHE A 129 -19.34 14.52 -1.36
C PHE A 129 -19.71 15.86 -2.02
N SER A 130 -19.23 16.12 -3.23
CA SER A 130 -19.41 17.42 -3.91
C SER A 130 -20.69 17.53 -4.74
N GLY A 131 -21.46 16.45 -4.91
CA GLY A 131 -22.62 16.40 -5.81
C GLY A 131 -23.84 17.27 -5.41
N GLN A 132 -23.79 17.97 -4.27
CA GLN A 132 -24.86 18.89 -3.86
C GLN A 132 -24.72 20.25 -4.58
N PRO A 133 -25.83 20.95 -4.93
CA PRO A 133 -25.78 22.20 -5.73
C PRO A 133 -24.84 23.29 -5.19
N VAL A 134 -24.58 23.31 -3.89
CA VAL A 134 -23.72 24.30 -3.21
C VAL A 134 -22.46 23.64 -2.61
N GLY A 135 -22.34 22.31 -2.68
CA GLY A 135 -21.19 21.58 -2.15
C GLY A 135 -20.99 21.70 -0.63
N THR A 136 -22.04 22.01 0.14
CA THR A 136 -21.94 22.26 1.60
C THR A 136 -21.37 21.08 2.37
N ILE A 137 -21.75 19.84 2.02
CA ILE A 137 -21.16 18.64 2.65
C ILE A 137 -19.63 18.64 2.45
N TYR A 138 -19.17 18.90 1.24
CA TYR A 138 -17.74 18.99 0.96
C TYR A 138 -17.08 20.13 1.78
N LEU A 139 -17.62 21.34 1.70
CA LEU A 139 -17.03 22.53 2.32
C LEU A 139 -17.02 22.45 3.85
N ASP A 140 -18.11 21.99 4.47
CA ASP A 140 -18.30 22.03 5.92
C ASP A 140 -17.76 20.78 6.62
N HIS A 141 -17.67 19.65 5.91
CA HIS A 141 -17.43 18.35 6.54
C HIS A 141 -16.30 17.53 5.93
N VAL A 142 -15.84 17.84 4.71
CA VAL A 142 -14.77 17.07 4.05
C VAL A 142 -13.49 17.88 3.95
N LEU A 143 -13.58 19.09 3.42
CA LEU A 143 -12.46 20.00 3.23
C LEU A 143 -11.68 20.28 4.53
N PRO A 144 -12.33 20.46 5.71
CA PRO A 144 -11.59 20.64 6.96
C PRO A 144 -10.74 19.43 7.34
N VAL A 145 -11.20 18.21 7.05
CA VAL A 145 -10.43 16.97 7.31
C VAL A 145 -9.29 16.84 6.30
N ALA A 146 -9.59 17.00 5.01
CA ALA A 146 -8.61 16.93 3.92
C ALA A 146 -7.47 17.95 4.07
N SER A 147 -7.77 19.12 4.65
CA SER A 147 -6.80 20.20 4.83
C SER A 147 -6.06 20.12 6.17
N LYS A 148 -6.52 19.28 7.11
CA LYS A 148 -5.89 19.13 8.42
C LYS A 148 -4.58 18.35 8.27
N PRO A 149 -3.45 18.83 8.82
CA PRO A 149 -2.17 18.15 8.71
C PRO A 149 -2.09 16.99 9.69
N PHE A 150 -2.77 15.92 9.34
CA PHE A 150 -2.95 14.73 10.15
C PHE A 150 -2.89 13.52 9.24
N ALA A 151 -2.00 12.57 9.55
CA ALA A 151 -1.72 11.48 8.64
C ALA A 151 -2.82 10.43 8.57
N GLY A 152 -3.45 10.11 9.70
CA GLY A 152 -4.38 9.01 9.77
C GLY A 152 -4.53 8.39 11.16
N LEU A 153 -5.55 7.55 11.31
CA LEU A 153 -5.92 6.90 12.57
C LEU A 153 -5.80 5.39 12.46
N LYS A 154 -5.23 4.75 13.49
CA LYS A 154 -5.55 3.35 13.77
C LYS A 154 -7.02 3.24 14.20
N LEU A 155 -7.72 2.28 13.61
CA LEU A 155 -9.09 1.91 13.91
C LEU A 155 -9.11 0.52 14.55
N THR A 156 -9.73 0.37 15.72
CA THR A 156 -9.82 -0.94 16.41
C THR A 156 -11.26 -1.31 16.70
N ALA A 157 -11.54 -2.61 16.88
CA ALA A 157 -12.88 -3.08 17.19
C ALA A 157 -13.41 -2.49 18.51
N GLU A 158 -12.56 -2.24 19.49
CA GLU A 158 -12.95 -1.73 20.80
C GLU A 158 -13.40 -0.27 20.76
N ARG A 159 -12.83 0.54 19.85
CA ARG A 159 -13.07 1.99 19.81
C ARG A 159 -13.86 2.45 18.59
N ASP A 160 -13.71 1.75 17.46
CA ASP A 160 -14.10 2.21 16.13
C ASP A 160 -15.00 1.19 15.41
N ALA A 161 -15.72 0.34 16.17
CA ALA A 161 -16.58 -0.71 15.63
C ALA A 161 -17.57 -0.21 14.56
N ALA A 162 -18.11 0.99 14.72
CA ALA A 162 -19.04 1.60 13.77
C ALA A 162 -18.35 1.91 12.43
N ILE A 163 -17.16 2.52 12.44
CA ILE A 163 -16.35 2.80 11.25
C ILE A 163 -15.99 1.48 10.55
N LEU A 164 -15.48 0.50 11.30
CA LEU A 164 -15.09 -0.80 10.76
C LEU A 164 -16.27 -1.57 10.15
N ARG A 165 -17.48 -1.40 10.69
CA ARG A 165 -18.70 -1.98 10.11
C ARG A 165 -19.02 -1.36 8.76
N GLU A 166 -18.95 -0.03 8.62
CA GLU A 166 -19.25 0.62 7.34
C GLU A 166 -18.19 0.32 6.27
N ILE A 167 -16.90 0.23 6.63
CA ILE A 167 -15.84 -0.23 5.71
C ILE A 167 -16.15 -1.64 5.16
N ARG A 168 -16.54 -2.57 6.05
CA ARG A 168 -16.94 -3.92 5.63
C ARG A 168 -18.21 -3.93 4.79
N ALA A 169 -19.17 -3.03 5.05
CA ALA A 169 -20.38 -2.94 4.25
C ALA A 169 -20.07 -2.44 2.83
N LEU A 170 -19.23 -1.41 2.69
CA LEU A 170 -18.80 -0.86 1.39
C LEU A 170 -18.10 -1.91 0.53
N THR A 171 -17.23 -2.71 1.13
CA THR A 171 -16.50 -3.80 0.42
C THR A 171 -17.40 -4.98 0.06
N ALA A 172 -18.56 -5.11 0.69
CA ALA A 172 -19.55 -6.15 0.41
C ALA A 172 -20.61 -5.75 -0.62
N VAL A 173 -20.65 -4.48 -1.07
CA VAL A 173 -21.61 -4.02 -2.08
C VAL A 173 -21.45 -4.82 -3.36
N GLY A 174 -22.55 -5.42 -3.82
CA GLY A 174 -22.56 -6.30 -4.98
C GLY A 174 -22.21 -5.55 -6.27
N ARG A 175 -21.15 -5.98 -6.97
CA ARG A 175 -20.69 -5.33 -8.21
C ARG A 175 -21.76 -5.24 -9.31
N HIS A 176 -22.75 -6.14 -9.31
CA HIS A 176 -23.81 -6.20 -10.33
C HIS A 176 -25.16 -5.69 -9.83
N ASP A 177 -25.24 -5.11 -8.63
CA ASP A 177 -26.48 -4.56 -8.11
C ASP A 177 -26.81 -3.21 -8.79
N PRO A 178 -27.99 -3.06 -9.43
CA PRO A 178 -28.39 -1.79 -10.04
C PRO A 178 -28.55 -0.64 -9.03
N THR A 179 -28.71 -0.92 -7.73
CA THR A 179 -28.81 0.12 -6.69
C THR A 179 -27.49 0.43 -5.99
N ARG A 180 -26.37 -0.20 -6.38
CA ARG A 180 -25.07 -0.09 -5.71
C ARG A 180 -24.61 1.34 -5.42
N ALA A 181 -24.92 2.29 -6.31
CA ALA A 181 -24.54 3.70 -6.11
C ALA A 181 -25.24 4.32 -4.89
N LEU A 182 -26.50 3.94 -4.63
CA LEU A 182 -27.24 4.35 -3.44
C LEU A 182 -26.64 3.72 -2.19
N ASP A 183 -26.24 2.45 -2.24
CA ASP A 183 -25.59 1.75 -1.13
C ASP A 183 -24.24 2.38 -0.80
N TYR A 184 -23.43 2.70 -1.82
CA TYR A 184 -22.19 3.45 -1.65
C TYR A 184 -22.44 4.81 -1.00
N MET A 185 -23.42 5.59 -1.47
CA MET A 185 -23.76 6.86 -0.84
C MET A 185 -24.20 6.72 0.61
N ALA A 186 -25.06 5.75 0.92
CA ALA A 186 -25.57 5.52 2.26
C ALA A 186 -24.45 5.11 3.24
N HIS A 187 -23.66 4.10 2.88
CA HIS A 187 -22.57 3.62 3.72
C HIS A 187 -21.42 4.62 3.82
N MET A 188 -21.12 5.35 2.75
CA MET A 188 -20.08 6.38 2.77
C MET A 188 -20.48 7.57 3.64
N ALA A 189 -21.75 8.00 3.60
CA ALA A 189 -22.25 9.04 4.50
C ALA A 189 -22.22 8.58 5.97
N ALA A 190 -22.59 7.33 6.25
CA ALA A 190 -22.50 6.75 7.59
C ALA A 190 -21.04 6.67 8.09
N LEU A 191 -20.14 6.15 7.25
CA LEU A 191 -18.71 6.05 7.52
C LEU A 191 -18.12 7.42 7.85
N TRP A 192 -18.39 8.42 7.01
CA TRP A 192 -17.86 9.77 7.17
C TRP A 192 -18.37 10.44 8.45
N LYS A 193 -19.65 10.26 8.77
CA LYS A 193 -20.24 10.76 10.02
C LYS A 193 -19.56 10.17 11.25
N GLU A 194 -19.33 8.86 11.28
CA GLU A 194 -18.65 8.20 12.41
C GLU A 194 -17.17 8.60 12.50
N LEU A 195 -16.51 8.80 11.36
CA LEU A 195 -15.16 9.36 11.33
C LEU A 195 -15.14 10.76 11.95
N LEU A 196 -16.03 11.67 11.53
CA LEU A 196 -16.09 13.03 12.09
C LEU A 196 -16.36 13.04 13.59
N ARG A 197 -17.26 12.18 14.09
CA ARG A 197 -17.49 12.02 15.54
C ARG A 197 -16.23 11.58 16.25
N THR A 198 -15.51 10.63 15.67
CA THR A 198 -14.24 10.10 16.20
C THR A 198 -13.14 11.17 16.20
N LEU A 199 -13.00 11.92 15.10
CA LEU A 199 -12.03 13.02 14.97
C LEU A 199 -12.34 14.19 15.93
N SER A 200 -13.62 14.41 16.26
CA SER A 200 -14.02 15.45 17.22
C SER A 200 -13.85 15.01 18.67
N ALA A 201 -14.07 13.72 18.96
CA ALA A 201 -13.95 13.15 20.30
C ALA A 201 -12.49 12.88 20.69
N ARG A 202 -11.65 12.55 19.71
CA ARG A 202 -10.21 12.41 19.88
C ARG A 202 -9.58 13.78 19.68
N ASP A 203 -8.88 14.30 20.67
CA ASP A 203 -8.04 15.50 20.50
C ASP A 203 -6.83 15.14 19.64
N ILE A 204 -7.04 15.06 18.32
CA ILE A 204 -6.02 14.65 17.36
C ILE A 204 -5.14 15.87 17.11
N PRO A 205 -3.88 15.84 17.62
CA PRO A 205 -2.98 16.96 17.44
C PRO A 205 -2.69 17.13 15.95
N GLU A 206 -2.70 18.38 15.51
CA GLU A 206 -2.15 18.73 14.21
C GLU A 206 -0.64 18.45 14.20
N ALA A 207 -0.14 17.91 13.09
CA ALA A 207 1.30 17.80 12.90
C ALA A 207 1.89 19.22 12.96
N PRO A 208 2.87 19.48 13.84
CA PRO A 208 3.51 20.79 13.93
C PRO A 208 4.05 21.23 12.57
N SER A 209 4.11 22.54 12.30
CA SER A 209 4.63 23.05 11.01
C SER A 209 6.03 22.55 10.66
N VAL A 210 6.82 22.19 11.67
CA VAL A 210 8.13 21.56 11.51
C VAL A 210 8.01 20.16 10.88
N GLU A 211 7.07 19.32 11.34
CA GLU A 211 6.86 17.98 10.79
C GLU A 211 6.34 18.04 9.35
N GLN A 212 5.44 18.96 9.03
CA GLN A 212 5.00 19.18 7.65
C GLN A 212 6.17 19.52 6.72
N ARG A 213 7.07 20.41 7.15
CA ARG A 213 8.29 20.76 6.37
C ARG A 213 9.23 19.57 6.23
N ARG A 214 9.34 18.73 7.27
CA ARG A 214 10.16 17.50 7.26
C ARG A 214 9.61 16.48 6.27
N GLU A 215 8.29 16.29 6.27
CA GLU A 215 7.61 15.43 5.30
C GLU A 215 7.79 15.92 3.86
N GLN A 216 7.65 17.23 3.61
CA GLN A 216 7.91 17.78 2.29
C GLN A 216 9.36 17.55 1.82
N ARG A 217 10.34 17.75 2.72
CA ARG A 217 11.75 17.44 2.44
C ARG A 217 11.96 15.96 2.16
N MET A 218 11.28 15.09 2.91
CA MET A 218 11.31 13.65 2.69
C MET A 218 10.80 13.29 1.30
N ARG A 219 9.65 13.84 0.87
CA ARG A 219 9.12 13.67 -0.49
C ARG A 219 10.14 14.04 -1.56
N VAL A 220 10.75 15.22 -1.44
CA VAL A 220 11.78 15.68 -2.40
C VAL A 220 12.95 14.68 -2.49
N MET A 221 13.45 14.17 -1.36
CA MET A 221 14.53 13.19 -1.36
C MET A 221 14.12 11.83 -1.94
N LEU A 222 12.88 11.39 -1.69
CA LEU A 222 12.35 10.16 -2.27
C LEU A 222 12.27 10.25 -3.80
N VAL A 223 11.73 11.36 -4.31
CA VAL A 223 11.63 11.67 -5.75
C VAL A 223 13.00 11.67 -6.39
N PHE A 224 13.97 12.34 -5.75
CA PHE A 224 15.35 12.32 -6.22
C PHE A 224 15.91 10.90 -6.35
N ILE A 225 15.67 10.04 -5.34
CA ILE A 225 16.08 8.63 -5.41
C ILE A 225 15.37 7.88 -6.56
N GLN A 226 14.06 8.06 -6.74
CA GLN A 226 13.32 7.41 -7.82
C GLN A 226 13.82 7.81 -9.21
N GLN A 227 14.22 9.07 -9.39
CA GLN A 227 14.71 9.55 -10.68
C GLN A 227 16.15 9.15 -10.95
N HIS A 228 16.99 9.06 -9.91
CA HIS A 228 18.44 8.89 -10.04
C HIS A 228 18.99 7.57 -9.48
N TYR A 229 18.15 6.59 -9.07
CA TYR A 229 18.65 5.35 -8.46
C TYR A 229 19.63 4.56 -9.35
N GLY A 230 19.50 4.64 -10.67
CA GLY A 230 20.42 3.97 -11.61
C GLY A 230 21.82 4.60 -11.68
N GLU A 231 21.97 5.82 -11.18
CA GLU A 231 23.20 6.62 -11.23
C GLU A 231 24.06 6.41 -9.97
N PRO A 232 25.37 6.75 -10.01
CA PRO A 232 26.26 6.63 -8.85
C PRO A 232 26.04 7.76 -7.82
N ILE A 233 24.81 7.93 -7.34
CA ILE A 233 24.44 8.92 -6.31
C ILE A 233 24.86 8.47 -4.90
N ASP A 234 25.21 9.44 -4.05
CA ASP A 234 25.57 9.26 -2.65
C ASP A 234 24.65 10.02 -1.68
N LEU A 235 24.98 9.97 -0.38
CA LEU A 235 24.22 10.67 0.65
C LEU A 235 24.22 12.20 0.51
N ASN A 236 25.32 12.78 0.01
CA ASN A 236 25.41 14.23 -0.20
C ASN A 236 24.43 14.65 -1.30
N ASP A 237 24.33 13.89 -2.37
CA ASP A 237 23.39 14.15 -3.47
C ASP A 237 21.94 14.12 -2.97
N ILE A 238 21.59 13.08 -2.21
CA ILE A 238 20.24 12.94 -1.61
C ILE A 238 19.95 14.12 -0.67
N ALA A 239 20.88 14.47 0.22
CA ALA A 239 20.68 15.57 1.16
C ALA A 239 20.56 16.94 0.45
N ALA A 240 21.36 17.15 -0.60
CA ALA A 240 21.36 18.38 -1.40
C ALA A 240 20.02 18.57 -2.13
N SER A 241 19.39 17.50 -2.62
CA SER A 241 18.10 17.56 -3.33
C SER A 241 17.00 18.29 -2.53
N ALA A 242 17.01 18.16 -1.20
CA ALA A 242 16.04 18.79 -0.30
C ALA A 242 16.62 19.95 0.53
N SER A 243 17.82 20.44 0.19
CA SER A 243 18.52 21.52 0.91
C SER A 243 18.66 21.25 2.41
N VAL A 244 19.05 20.02 2.78
CA VAL A 244 19.29 19.60 4.17
C VAL A 244 20.74 19.15 4.39
N SER A 245 21.18 19.13 5.65
CA SER A 245 22.47 18.53 6.01
C SER A 245 22.40 17.00 5.94
N ARG A 246 23.55 16.34 5.85
CA ARG A 246 23.65 14.86 5.91
C ARG A 246 23.01 14.28 7.16
N THR A 247 23.23 14.94 8.30
CA THR A 247 22.67 14.54 9.60
C THR A 247 21.15 14.62 9.58
N GLU A 248 20.60 15.70 9.04
CA GLU A 248 19.15 15.87 8.92
C GLU A 248 18.55 14.88 7.92
N CYS A 249 19.20 14.63 6.79
CA CYS A 249 18.80 13.58 5.84
C CYS A 249 18.74 12.20 6.53
N TYR A 250 19.80 11.81 7.25
CA TYR A 250 19.80 10.57 8.04
C TYR A 250 18.64 10.50 9.04
N ARG A 251 18.41 11.59 9.78
CA ARG A 251 17.34 11.68 10.76
C ARG A 251 15.97 11.52 10.10
N LEU A 252 15.73 12.20 8.98
CA LEU A 252 14.48 12.11 8.23
C LEU A 252 14.24 10.69 7.72
N PHE A 253 15.22 10.04 7.09
CA PHE A 253 15.05 8.65 6.66
C PHE A 253 14.80 7.71 7.83
N LYS A 254 15.51 7.89 8.96
CA LYS A 254 15.28 7.06 10.15
C LYS A 254 13.89 7.26 10.76
N THR A 255 13.39 8.50 10.80
CA THR A 255 12.07 8.81 11.35
C THR A 255 10.95 8.34 10.43
N HIS A 256 11.05 8.56 9.12
CA HIS A 256 9.98 8.23 8.18
C HIS A 256 10.03 6.75 7.76
N THR A 257 11.20 6.23 7.38
CA THR A 257 11.32 4.90 6.77
C THR A 257 11.91 3.83 7.70
N GLY A 258 12.35 4.18 8.91
CA GLY A 258 13.12 3.28 9.78
C GLY A 258 14.54 2.95 9.29
N SER A 259 14.88 3.29 8.05
CA SER A 259 16.15 2.94 7.40
C SER A 259 17.10 4.14 7.25
N SER A 260 18.36 3.91 6.87
CA SER A 260 19.24 5.01 6.48
C SER A 260 18.97 5.42 5.02
N PRO A 261 19.37 6.62 4.57
CA PRO A 261 19.21 7.01 3.16
C PRO A 261 19.91 6.05 2.19
N VAL A 262 21.05 5.49 2.61
CA VAL A 262 21.83 4.53 1.81
C VAL A 262 21.14 3.17 1.77
N ASP A 263 20.60 2.69 2.89
CA ASP A 263 19.86 1.44 2.95
C ASP A 263 18.55 1.54 2.15
N TYR A 264 17.86 2.69 2.23
CA TYR A 264 16.66 2.95 1.44
C TYR A 264 16.97 2.91 -0.06
N LEU A 265 18.02 3.61 -0.52
CA LEU A 265 18.46 3.57 -1.92
C LEU A 265 18.79 2.14 -2.35
N LEU A 266 19.50 1.37 -1.53
CA LEU A 266 19.82 -0.02 -1.82
C LEU A 266 18.55 -0.88 -1.96
N SER A 267 17.62 -0.78 -1.01
CA SER A 267 16.33 -1.49 -1.06
C SER A 267 15.53 -1.09 -2.31
N TYR A 268 15.46 0.21 -2.61
CA TYR A 268 14.80 0.71 -3.81
C TYR A 268 15.40 0.10 -5.09
N ARG A 269 16.74 0.13 -5.23
CA ARG A 269 17.44 -0.52 -6.36
C ARG A 269 17.13 -2.01 -6.49
N LEU A 270 17.06 -2.73 -5.37
CA LEU A 270 16.73 -4.16 -5.34
C LEU A 270 15.28 -4.42 -5.78
N ARG A 271 14.32 -3.61 -5.34
CA ARG A 271 12.91 -3.70 -5.75
C ARG A 271 12.73 -3.39 -7.24
N GLN A 272 13.41 -2.36 -7.75
CA GLN A 272 13.44 -2.08 -9.20
C GLN A 272 14.04 -3.23 -10.00
N ALA A 273 15.10 -3.86 -9.48
CA ALA A 273 15.69 -5.05 -10.11
C ALA A 273 14.71 -6.23 -10.08
N ALA A 274 14.02 -6.48 -8.96
CA ALA A 274 13.02 -7.54 -8.84
C ALA A 274 11.85 -7.34 -9.80
N ALA A 275 11.35 -6.11 -9.93
CA ALA A 275 10.30 -5.78 -10.89
C ALA A 275 10.74 -6.09 -12.33
N LYS A 276 11.96 -5.67 -12.73
CA LYS A 276 12.53 -5.96 -14.05
C LYS A 276 12.75 -7.46 -14.28
N LEU A 277 13.26 -8.18 -13.28
CA LEU A 277 13.46 -9.63 -13.37
C LEU A 277 12.14 -10.40 -13.51
N ALA A 278 11.03 -9.82 -13.08
CA ALA A 278 9.72 -10.45 -13.15
C ALA A 278 8.94 -10.08 -14.43
N SER A 279 9.40 -9.09 -15.20
CA SER A 279 8.72 -8.59 -16.41
C SER A 279 9.54 -8.64 -17.69
N ASP A 280 10.86 -8.82 -17.59
CA ASP A 280 11.79 -8.74 -18.72
C ASP A 280 12.74 -9.96 -18.76
N ASP A 281 13.05 -10.41 -19.96
CA ASP A 281 14.03 -11.45 -20.25
C ASP A 281 15.48 -10.92 -20.23
N ASP A 282 15.68 -9.61 -20.03
CA ASP A 282 16.98 -8.94 -19.99
C ASP A 282 18.02 -9.69 -19.13
N ASN A 283 19.30 -9.67 -19.52
CA ASN A 283 20.36 -10.37 -18.77
C ASN A 283 20.46 -9.86 -17.32
N ILE A 284 20.57 -10.76 -16.34
CA ILE A 284 20.73 -10.42 -14.90
C ILE A 284 21.82 -9.37 -14.65
N THR A 285 22.97 -9.46 -15.33
CA THR A 285 24.07 -8.50 -15.24
C THR A 285 23.67 -7.12 -15.78
N ARG A 286 22.87 -7.10 -16.85
CA ARG A 286 22.33 -5.86 -17.42
C ARG A 286 21.30 -5.23 -16.48
N VAL A 287 20.39 -6.02 -15.90
CA VAL A 287 19.45 -5.56 -14.87
C VAL A 287 20.19 -4.95 -13.70
N ALA A 288 21.22 -5.64 -13.17
CA ALA A 288 22.04 -5.11 -12.08
C ALA A 288 22.65 -3.73 -12.42
N ARG A 289 23.23 -3.59 -13.62
CA ARG A 289 23.85 -2.33 -14.08
C ARG A 289 22.83 -1.20 -14.21
N ILE A 290 21.67 -1.46 -14.81
CA ILE A 290 20.60 -0.46 -14.99
C ILE A 290 20.04 -0.01 -13.63
N CYS A 291 19.98 -0.91 -12.65
CA CYS A 291 19.57 -0.60 -11.29
C CYS A 291 20.69 -0.01 -10.42
N GLY A 292 21.80 0.45 -11.00
CA GLY A 292 22.85 1.17 -10.28
C GLY A 292 23.84 0.29 -9.52
N PHE A 293 23.91 -1.02 -9.80
CA PHE A 293 24.92 -1.91 -9.24
C PHE A 293 26.16 -1.97 -10.14
N ALA A 294 27.31 -1.51 -9.63
CA ALA A 294 28.59 -1.61 -10.33
C ALA A 294 29.13 -3.05 -10.43
N ASN A 295 28.75 -3.93 -9.50
CA ASN A 295 29.24 -5.31 -9.41
C ASN A 295 28.08 -6.31 -9.30
N ALA A 296 27.99 -7.23 -10.26
CA ALA A 296 27.00 -8.30 -10.28
C ALA A 296 27.09 -9.24 -9.07
N SER A 297 28.29 -9.46 -8.51
CA SER A 297 28.46 -10.30 -7.31
C SER A 297 27.89 -9.62 -6.07
N TYR A 298 28.10 -8.31 -5.92
CA TYR A 298 27.51 -7.53 -4.84
C TYR A 298 25.99 -7.48 -4.96
N PHE A 299 25.47 -7.25 -6.18
CA PHE A 299 24.05 -7.33 -6.49
C PHE A 299 23.45 -8.68 -6.09
N GLY A 300 24.02 -9.79 -6.58
CA GLY A 300 23.49 -11.13 -6.30
C GLY A 300 23.47 -11.46 -4.81
N LYS A 301 24.50 -11.03 -4.05
CA LYS A 301 24.53 -11.16 -2.59
C LYS A 301 23.41 -10.38 -1.92
N ARG A 302 23.30 -9.07 -2.21
CA ARG A 302 22.28 -8.20 -1.61
C ARG A 302 20.86 -8.60 -1.99
N PHE A 303 20.65 -9.03 -3.23
CA PHE A 303 19.36 -9.52 -3.69
C PHE A 303 18.93 -10.77 -2.92
N ARG A 304 19.85 -11.72 -2.71
CA ARG A 304 19.58 -12.93 -1.92
C ARG A 304 19.34 -12.63 -0.44
N GLU A 305 20.06 -11.68 0.13
CA GLU A 305 19.81 -11.22 1.52
C GLU A 305 18.43 -10.59 1.66
N HIS A 306 17.96 -9.85 0.65
CA HIS A 306 16.71 -9.10 0.71
C HIS A 306 15.47 -9.95 0.35
N PHE A 307 15.53 -10.74 -0.71
CA PHE A 307 14.39 -11.54 -1.21
C PHE A 307 14.48 -13.03 -0.85
N MET A 308 15.52 -13.45 -0.11
CA MET A 308 15.78 -14.86 0.23
C MET A 308 16.00 -15.79 -0.98
N LEU A 309 16.08 -15.24 -2.19
CA LEU A 309 16.24 -15.94 -3.46
C LEU A 309 17.37 -15.31 -4.27
N SER A 310 18.07 -16.10 -5.08
CA SER A 310 19.01 -15.51 -6.06
C SER A 310 18.22 -14.79 -7.17
N PRO A 311 18.81 -13.80 -7.87
CA PRO A 311 18.14 -13.13 -8.99
C PRO A 311 17.59 -14.09 -10.06
N GLY A 312 18.34 -15.16 -10.36
CA GLY A 312 17.91 -16.18 -11.31
C GLY A 312 16.78 -17.06 -10.78
N ALA A 313 16.83 -17.46 -9.52
CA ALA A 313 15.75 -18.23 -8.90
C ALA A 313 14.47 -17.39 -8.77
N TYR A 314 14.60 -16.11 -8.46
CA TYR A 314 13.50 -15.15 -8.42
C TYR A 314 12.83 -15.06 -9.80
N ARG A 315 13.60 -14.85 -10.88
CA ARG A 315 13.05 -14.85 -12.26
C ARG A 315 12.29 -16.15 -12.58
N GLN A 316 12.85 -17.31 -12.25
CA GLN A 316 12.22 -18.60 -12.55
C GLN A 316 10.83 -18.77 -11.90
N GLN A 317 10.57 -18.13 -10.75
CA GLN A 317 9.23 -18.14 -10.16
C GLN A 317 8.18 -17.39 -11.01
N TYR A 318 8.62 -16.47 -11.87
CA TYR A 318 7.75 -15.62 -12.69
C TYR A 318 7.74 -16.00 -14.18
N ASP A 319 8.72 -16.75 -14.67
CA ASP A 319 8.82 -17.19 -16.07
C ASP A 319 7.76 -18.23 -16.50
N GLY A 320 6.90 -18.70 -15.60
CA GLY A 320 5.84 -19.67 -15.94
C GLY A 320 6.32 -21.01 -16.51
N ARG A 321 7.64 -21.26 -16.54
CA ARG A 321 8.22 -22.55 -16.96
C ARG A 321 8.18 -23.50 -15.78
N ASP A 322 7.12 -24.28 -15.72
CA ASP A 322 7.02 -25.45 -14.87
C ASP A 322 8.25 -26.36 -15.09
N PRO A 323 9.15 -26.53 -14.10
CA PRO A 323 10.31 -27.41 -14.23
C PRO A 323 9.91 -28.89 -14.33
N SER A 324 8.64 -29.24 -14.05
CA SER A 324 8.15 -30.61 -14.03
C SER A 324 7.65 -31.14 -15.40
N ALA A 325 7.58 -30.30 -16.43
CA ALA A 325 7.06 -30.70 -17.75
C ALA A 325 8.14 -31.08 -18.80
N SER A 326 9.43 -31.10 -18.44
CA SER A 326 10.53 -31.33 -19.41
C SER A 326 11.22 -32.71 -19.34
N SER A 327 10.64 -33.72 -18.67
CA SER A 327 11.24 -35.08 -18.65
C SER A 327 10.42 -36.18 -19.33
N ALA A 328 9.27 -35.88 -19.94
CA ALA A 328 8.38 -36.90 -20.50
C ALA A 328 8.21 -36.83 -22.02
N VAL A 329 9.28 -36.60 -22.79
CA VAL A 329 9.31 -36.96 -24.23
C VAL A 329 10.75 -37.34 -24.63
N ARG A 330 11.18 -38.55 -24.24
CA ARG A 330 12.25 -39.31 -24.92
C ARG A 330 12.26 -40.75 -24.37
N GLY A 331 11.87 -41.69 -25.24
CA GLY A 331 11.71 -43.12 -24.94
C GLY A 331 10.26 -43.39 -24.55
N ILE A 332 9.42 -44.07 -25.34
CA ILE A 332 9.63 -45.30 -26.11
C ILE A 332 8.90 -45.20 -27.46
#